data_AF-A0A3D5HJ46-F1
#
_entry.id   AF-A0A3D5HJ46-F1
#
_cell.length_a   1.000
_cell.length_b   1.000
_cell.length_c   1.000
_cell.angle_alpha   90.00
_cell.angle_beta   90.00
_cell.angle_gamma   90.00
#
_symmetry.space_group_name_H-M   'P 1'
#
loop_
_entity.id
_entity.type
_entity.pdbx_description
1 polymer ?
#
loop_
_entity_poly.entity_id
_entity_poly.type
_entity_poly.pdbx_seq_one_letter_code
_entity_poly.pdbx_strand_id
1 'polypeptide(L)'
;MKITPIFTILSVVISTAAQAEKFNLNKVEDSYISLNECLYALTKGTRLAKGEGDVFVYQRGVWEFSFSADQKFNCKLIGELTE
;
A
#
# COMPACT_ATOMS: atom_id res chain seq x y z
N MET A 1 34.46 -32.96 -9.18
CA MET A 1 33.82 -32.51 -7.92
C MET A 1 32.94 -31.31 -8.28
N LYS A 2 31.61 -31.44 -8.14
CA LYS A 2 30.63 -30.42 -8.56
C LYS A 2 30.67 -29.24 -7.58
N ILE A 3 30.93 -28.04 -8.07
CA ILE A 3 30.87 -26.80 -7.28
C ILE A 3 29.51 -26.17 -7.58
N THR A 4 28.61 -26.22 -6.61
CA THR A 4 27.25 -25.70 -6.67
C THR A 4 27.31 -24.17 -6.67
N PRO A 5 26.64 -23.45 -7.60
CA PRO A 5 26.53 -22.01 -7.48
C PRO A 5 25.52 -21.67 -6.37
N ILE A 6 26.01 -20.97 -5.35
CA ILE A 6 25.21 -20.42 -4.27
C ILE A 6 24.27 -19.36 -4.88
N PHE A 7 22.97 -19.68 -4.90
CA PHE A 7 21.91 -18.74 -5.25
C PHE A 7 21.84 -17.67 -4.15
N THR A 8 22.50 -16.54 -4.38
CA THR A 8 22.34 -15.34 -3.56
C THR A 8 20.93 -14.81 -3.81
N ILE A 9 19.96 -15.22 -2.98
CA ILE A 9 18.63 -14.65 -2.97
C ILE A 9 18.79 -13.24 -2.40
N LEU A 10 18.94 -12.27 -3.31
CA LEU A 10 18.89 -10.85 -3.00
C LEU A 10 17.45 -10.56 -2.55
N SER A 11 17.21 -10.63 -1.25
CA SER A 11 15.95 -10.23 -0.63
C SER A 11 15.78 -8.74 -0.86
N VAL A 12 15.07 -8.40 -1.93
CA VAL A 12 14.61 -7.03 -2.15
C VAL A 12 13.54 -6.79 -1.10
N VAL A 13 13.96 -6.22 0.03
CA VAL A 13 13.04 -5.63 1.01
C VAL A 13 12.51 -4.38 0.32
N ILE A 14 11.43 -4.54 -0.44
CA ILE A 14 10.73 -3.42 -1.07
C ILE A 14 9.93 -2.75 0.03
N SER A 15 10.64 -1.95 0.82
CA SER A 15 10.07 -1.03 1.79
C SER A 15 8.99 -0.21 1.09
N THR A 16 7.86 -0.08 1.76
CA THR A 16 6.58 0.51 1.31
C THR A 16 6.65 1.84 0.53
N ALA A 17 7.79 2.55 0.59
CA ALA A 17 8.07 3.74 -0.22
C ALA A 17 8.12 3.49 -1.74
N ALA A 18 8.60 2.32 -2.21
CA ALA A 18 8.71 2.05 -3.66
C ALA A 18 7.35 1.75 -4.32
N GLN A 19 6.30 1.52 -3.54
CA GLN A 19 4.95 1.35 -4.08
C GLN A 19 4.33 2.72 -4.44
N ALA A 20 4.67 3.77 -3.69
CA ALA A 20 4.27 5.14 -4.03
C ALA A 20 4.97 5.65 -5.31
N GLU A 21 6.17 5.16 -5.63
CA GLU A 21 6.88 5.52 -6.88
C GLU A 21 6.29 4.85 -8.14
N LYS A 22 5.52 3.77 -7.97
CA LYS A 22 4.81 3.09 -9.08
C LYS A 22 3.55 3.81 -9.55
N PHE A 23 3.03 4.72 -8.74
CA PHE A 23 1.85 5.52 -9.05
C PHE A 23 2.26 7.00 -9.02
N ASN A 24 1.84 7.81 -9.99
CA ASN A 24 2.15 9.23 -9.95
C ASN A 24 1.26 9.89 -8.87
N LEU A 25 1.75 9.91 -7.64
CA LEU A 25 0.98 10.33 -6.46
C LEU A 25 1.41 11.70 -5.97
N ASN A 26 0.43 12.57 -5.73
CA ASN A 26 0.66 13.74 -4.91
C ASN A 26 0.73 13.35 -3.44
N LYS A 27 1.75 13.85 -2.75
CA LYS A 27 1.87 13.72 -1.29
C LYS A 27 0.74 14.51 -0.64
N VAL A 28 -0.06 13.84 0.17
CA VAL A 28 -1.10 14.50 0.96
C VAL A 28 -0.44 15.12 2.19
N GLU A 29 -0.72 16.41 2.45
CA GLU A 29 -0.43 17.01 3.77
C GLU A 29 -1.19 16.24 4.86
N ASP A 30 -0.85 16.41 6.15
CA ASP A 30 -1.53 15.74 7.25
C ASP A 30 -3.04 15.99 7.20
N SER A 31 -3.76 15.10 6.53
CA SER A 31 -5.18 15.21 6.31
C SER A 31 -5.90 14.42 7.38
N TYR A 32 -6.90 15.04 7.98
CA TYR A 32 -7.82 14.32 8.85
C TYR A 32 -8.61 13.34 7.99
N ILE A 33 -8.25 12.06 8.07
CA ILE A 33 -8.97 10.98 7.39
C ILE A 33 -10.10 10.52 8.29
N SER A 34 -11.34 10.60 7.81
CA SER A 34 -12.47 10.06 8.55
C SER A 34 -12.52 8.53 8.45
N LEU A 35 -12.96 7.87 9.53
CA LEU A 35 -13.24 6.42 9.50
C LEU A 35 -14.21 6.04 8.38
N ASN A 36 -15.18 6.91 8.08
CA ASN A 36 -16.14 6.68 7.00
C ASN A 36 -15.44 6.60 5.63
N GLU A 37 -14.53 7.52 5.32
CA GLU A 37 -13.80 7.49 4.05
C GLU A 37 -12.96 6.22 3.91
N CYS A 38 -12.31 5.79 4.98
CA CYS A 38 -11.60 4.51 5.02
C CYS A 38 -12.52 3.32 4.69
N LEU A 39 -13.69 3.27 5.29
CA LEU A 39 -14.66 2.18 5.05
C LEU A 39 -15.23 2.24 3.62
N TYR A 40 -15.46 3.43 3.07
CA TYR A 40 -15.86 3.59 1.67
C TYR A 40 -14.75 3.11 0.73
N ALA A 41 -13.50 3.53 0.95
CA ALA A 41 -12.38 3.10 0.13
C ALA A 41 -12.17 1.58 0.19
N LEU A 42 -12.34 0.95 1.35
CA LEU A 42 -12.24 -0.51 1.50
C LEU A 42 -13.37 -1.27 0.79
N THR A 43 -14.61 -0.75 0.84
CA THR A 43 -15.80 -1.47 0.34
C THR A 43 -16.15 -1.14 -1.11
N LYS A 44 -15.77 0.04 -1.60
CA LYS A 44 -16.09 0.54 -2.94
C LYS A 44 -14.85 0.79 -3.80
N GLY A 45 -13.67 0.77 -3.21
CA GLY A 45 -12.42 0.96 -3.95
C GLY A 45 -12.07 -0.25 -4.81
N THR A 46 -11.26 0.01 -5.83
CA THR A 46 -10.64 -1.03 -6.67
C THR A 46 -9.30 -1.40 -6.08
N ARG A 47 -9.12 -2.68 -5.75
CA ARG A 47 -7.84 -3.18 -5.22
C ARG A 47 -6.76 -3.14 -6.29
N LEU A 48 -5.62 -2.52 -5.97
CA LEU A 48 -4.44 -2.46 -6.81
C LEU A 48 -3.39 -3.52 -6.45
N ALA A 49 -3.22 -3.81 -5.17
CA ALA A 49 -2.19 -4.73 -4.69
C ALA A 49 -2.67 -5.58 -3.50
N LYS A 50 -2.03 -6.73 -3.33
CA LYS A 50 -2.25 -7.66 -2.22
C LYS A 50 -0.92 -7.90 -1.49
N GLY A 51 -0.89 -7.68 -0.17
CA GLY A 51 0.34 -7.82 0.63
C GLY A 51 0.12 -7.52 2.13
N GLU A 52 1.20 -7.16 2.84
CA GLU A 52 1.12 -6.72 4.26
C GLU A 52 0.31 -5.44 4.44
N GLY A 53 0.10 -4.69 3.36
CA GLY A 53 -0.91 -3.64 3.23
C GLY A 53 -1.64 -3.83 1.90
N ASP A 54 -2.95 -3.99 1.94
CA ASP A 54 -3.77 -4.03 0.74
C ASP A 54 -3.99 -2.60 0.25
N VAL A 55 -3.64 -2.34 -1.01
CA VAL A 55 -3.75 -1.01 -1.61
C VAL A 55 -4.99 -0.94 -2.49
N PHE A 56 -5.78 0.12 -2.32
CA PHE A 56 -7.00 0.37 -3.09
C PHE A 56 -7.00 1.78 -3.67
N VAL A 57 -7.65 1.95 -4.80
CA VAL A 57 -8.03 3.25 -5.35
C VAL A 57 -9.50 3.47 -5.12
N TYR A 58 -9.84 4.60 -4.53
CA TYR A 58 -11.21 5.07 -4.43
C TYR A 58 -11.25 6.56 -4.74
N GLN A 59 -12.09 6.94 -5.71
CA GLN A 59 -12.05 8.26 -6.33
C GLN A 59 -10.64 8.53 -6.87
N ARG A 60 -9.95 9.57 -6.35
CA ARG A 60 -8.54 9.85 -6.67
C ARG A 60 -7.59 9.41 -5.58
N GLY A 61 -8.08 9.00 -4.42
CA GLY A 61 -7.25 8.59 -3.30
C GLY A 61 -6.69 7.18 -3.48
N VAL A 62 -5.42 7.01 -3.13
CA VAL A 62 -4.77 5.72 -2.99
C VAL A 62 -4.62 5.41 -1.50
N TRP A 63 -5.22 4.31 -1.10
CA TRP A 63 -5.44 3.93 0.29
C TRP A 63 -4.70 2.64 0.59
N GLU A 64 -3.94 2.62 1.68
CA GLU A 64 -3.32 1.42 2.22
C GLU A 64 -4.09 0.96 3.45
N PHE A 65 -4.49 -0.31 3.45
CA PHE A 65 -5.16 -0.95 4.57
C PHE A 65 -4.30 -2.08 5.12
N SER A 66 -4.10 -2.11 6.43
CA SER A 66 -3.46 -3.25 7.09
C SER A 66 -4.28 -3.70 8.30
N PHE A 67 -4.24 -5.01 8.53
CA PHE A 67 -4.83 -5.64 9.70
C PHE A 67 -3.71 -6.30 10.48
N SER A 68 -3.52 -5.88 11.72
CA SER A 68 -2.55 -6.49 12.61
C SER A 68 -3.12 -7.73 13.29
N ALA A 69 -2.23 -8.56 13.84
CA ALA A 69 -2.62 -9.79 14.55
C ALA A 69 -3.47 -9.52 15.81
N ASP A 70 -3.38 -8.33 16.40
CA ASP A 70 -4.21 -7.87 17.52
C ASP A 70 -5.54 -7.22 17.07
N GLN A 71 -5.99 -7.50 15.84
CA GLN A 71 -7.23 -7.00 15.26
C GLN A 71 -7.32 -5.47 15.15
N LYS A 72 -6.18 -4.77 15.11
CA LYS A 72 -6.19 -3.34 14.80
C LYS A 72 -6.27 -3.16 13.29
N PHE A 73 -7.15 -2.26 12.91
CA PHE A 73 -7.30 -1.79 11.55
C PHE A 73 -6.52 -0.49 11.40
N ASN A 74 -5.61 -0.45 10.43
CA ASN A 74 -4.93 0.77 10.03
C ASN A 74 -5.35 1.12 8.60
N CYS A 75 -5.72 2.37 8.41
CA CYS A 75 -6.09 2.95 7.13
C CYS A 75 -5.29 4.22 6.94
N LYS A 76 -4.61 4.30 5.80
CA LYS A 76 -3.78 5.44 5.46
C LYS A 76 -4.05 5.87 4.03
N LEU A 77 -4.30 7.16 3.85
CA LEU A 77 -4.23 7.80 2.54
C LEU A 77 -2.74 7.97 2.21
N ILE A 78 -2.23 7.21 1.25
CA ILE A 78 -0.81 7.25 0.88
C ILE A 78 -0.53 8.25 -0.24
N GLY A 79 -1.55 8.71 -0.94
CA GLY A 79 -1.44 9.71 -1.99
C GLY A 79 -2.74 9.88 -2.77
N GLU A 80 -2.73 10.84 -3.69
CA GLU A 80 -3.81 11.00 -4.69
C GLU A 80 -3.25 10.86 -6.10
N LEU A 81 -4.00 10.19 -6.98
CA LEU A 81 -3.69 10.07 -8.39
C LEU A 81 -3.70 11.46 -9.04
N THR A 82 -2.59 11.79 -9.70
CA THR A 82 -2.52 12.95 -10.59
C THR A 82 -3.07 12.62 -11.97
N GLU A 83 -3.48 13.65 -12.70
CA GLU A 83 -3.75 13.53 -14.14
C GLU A 83 -2.44 13.34 -14.92
#